data_AF-A0A4Y2WGY1-F1
#
_entry.id   AF-A0A4Y2WGY1-F1
#
_cell.length_a   1.000
_cell.length_b   1.000
_cell.length_c   1.000
_cell.angle_alpha   90.00
_cell.angle_beta   90.00
_cell.angle_gamma   90.00
#
_symmetry.space_group_name_H-M   'P 1'
#
loop_
_entity.id
_entity.type
_entity.pdbx_description
1 polymer ?
#
loop_
_entity_poly.entity_id
_entity_poly.type
_entity_poly.pdbx_seq_one_letter_code
_entity_poly.pdbx_strand_id
1 'polypeptide(L)'
;MLGDLETPVVIGKAKKPRCFKNIDVRKLSVSWKSNKKAWMTTDIMSDWLVELDHKIRKQKRKSILFMHNATSHPDDLNLKNINLVFLPPNTTSMLQTLD
;
A
#
# COMPACT_ATOMS: atom_id res chain seq x y z
N MET A 1 1.12 -5.20 22.57
CA MET A 1 1.96 -4.32 21.74
C MET A 1 1.04 -3.53 20.84
N LEU A 2 1.06 -2.20 20.93
CA LEU A 2 0.32 -1.35 19.99
C LEU A 2 1.20 -1.24 18.73
N GLY A 3 0.74 -1.78 17.60
CA GLY A 3 1.46 -1.64 16.33
C GLY A 3 1.37 -0.21 15.79
N ASP A 4 2.34 0.18 14.96
CA ASP A 4 2.27 1.45 14.23
C ASP A 4 1.35 1.30 13.01
N LEU A 5 0.51 2.31 12.77
CA LEU A 5 -0.36 2.37 11.60
C LEU A 5 0.30 3.20 10.50
N GLU A 6 0.34 2.64 9.28
CA GLU A 6 0.74 3.39 8.09
C GLU A 6 -0.40 4.28 7.59
N THR A 7 -0.03 5.37 6.91
CA THR A 7 -1.00 6.26 6.26
C THR A 7 -1.76 5.47 5.19
N PRO A 8 -3.10 5.40 5.26
CA PRO A 8 -3.88 4.61 4.31
C PRO A 8 -3.82 5.21 2.91
N VAL A 9 -3.71 4.35 1.90
CA VAL A 9 -3.86 4.71 0.50
C VAL A 9 -5.34 4.57 0.12
N VAL A 10 -5.95 5.68 -0.29
CA VAL A 10 -7.36 5.72 -0.72
C VAL A 10 -7.41 5.96 -2.22
N ILE A 11 -8.10 5.09 -2.94
CA ILE A 11 -8.17 5.12 -4.40
C ILE A 11 -9.59 5.49 -4.84
N GLY A 12 -9.72 6.62 -5.55
CA GLY A 12 -10.99 7.07 -6.12
C GLY A 12 -10.98 7.12 -7.64
N LYS A 13 -12.16 7.37 -8.23
CA LYS A 13 -12.28 7.56 -9.70
C LYS A 13 -11.78 8.91 -10.15
N ALA A 14 -12.12 9.95 -9.40
CA ALA A 14 -11.76 11.33 -9.72
C ALA A 14 -10.41 11.69 -9.11
N LYS A 15 -9.56 12.39 -9.89
CA LYS A 15 -8.33 13.01 -9.38
C LYS A 15 -8.62 13.97 -8.21
N LYS A 16 -9.70 14.74 -8.32
CA LYS A 16 -10.22 15.60 -7.25
C LYS A 16 -11.75 15.45 -7.15
N PRO A 17 -12.25 14.60 -6.24
CA PRO A 17 -13.69 14.48 -5.96
C PRO A 17 -14.32 15.83 -5.59
N ARG A 18 -15.62 15.98 -5.89
CA ARG A 18 -16.38 17.18 -5.52
C ARG A 18 -16.42 17.42 -4.01
N CYS A 19 -16.39 16.36 -3.20
CA CYS A 19 -16.33 16.47 -1.74
C CYS A 19 -14.99 17.07 -1.24
N PHE A 20 -13.94 17.08 -2.04
CA PHE A 20 -12.67 17.76 -1.72
C PHE A 20 -12.60 19.20 -2.23
N LYS A 21 -13.75 19.78 -2.64
CA LYS A 21 -13.81 21.21 -2.96
C LYS A 21 -13.42 22.01 -1.72
N ASN A 22 -12.43 22.90 -1.87
CA ASN A 22 -11.85 23.72 -0.79
C ASN A 22 -11.15 22.94 0.33
N ILE A 23 -10.92 21.64 0.17
CA ILE A 23 -10.12 20.84 1.10
C ILE A 23 -8.73 20.64 0.50
N ASP A 24 -7.69 20.92 1.30
CA ASP A 24 -6.33 20.51 0.96
C ASP A 24 -6.14 19.05 1.35
N VAL A 25 -6.19 18.16 0.35
CA VAL A 25 -6.05 16.71 0.54
C VAL A 25 -4.75 16.34 1.24
N ARG A 26 -3.70 17.17 1.10
CA ARG A 26 -2.40 16.94 1.77
C ARG A 26 -2.47 17.13 3.28
N LYS A 27 -3.50 17.82 3.78
CA LYS A 27 -3.77 17.97 5.22
C LYS A 27 -4.59 16.81 5.78
N LEU A 28 -5.14 15.96 4.92
CA LEU A 28 -5.76 14.72 5.35
C LEU A 28 -4.66 13.69 5.62
N SER A 29 -4.81 12.89 6.66
CA SER A 29 -3.91 11.78 6.98
C SER A 29 -4.14 10.56 6.06
N VAL A 30 -4.24 10.80 4.75
CA VAL A 30 -4.48 9.77 3.72
C VAL A 30 -3.65 10.07 2.47
N SER A 31 -3.18 9.04 1.79
CA SER A 31 -2.57 9.15 0.47
C SER A 31 -3.66 8.94 -0.59
N TRP A 32 -4.08 10.01 -1.27
CA TRP A 32 -5.11 9.93 -2.30
C TRP A 32 -4.50 9.59 -3.66
N LYS A 33 -4.95 8.49 -4.26
CA LYS A 33 -4.63 8.08 -5.63
C LYS A 33 -5.92 8.01 -6.45
N SER A 34 -5.82 8.08 -7.77
CA SER A 34 -7.00 7.98 -8.62
C SER A 34 -6.76 7.26 -9.93
N ASN A 35 -7.68 6.40 -10.32
CA ASN A 35 -7.72 5.78 -11.64
C ASN A 35 -9.18 5.52 -12.05
N LYS A 36 -9.43 5.19 -13.32
CA LYS A 36 -10.80 5.06 -13.85
C LYS A 36 -11.66 4.01 -13.13
N LYS A 37 -11.04 2.96 -12.56
CA LYS A 37 -11.73 1.85 -11.89
C LYS A 37 -11.88 2.03 -10.38
N ALA A 38 -11.11 2.93 -9.78
CA ALA A 38 -10.93 3.09 -8.34
C ALA A 38 -10.44 1.82 -7.62
N TRP A 39 -9.56 1.05 -8.26
CA TRP A 39 -9.00 -0.19 -7.70
C TRP A 39 -7.48 -0.10 -7.55
N MET A 40 -6.92 -0.98 -6.72
CA MET A 40 -5.46 -1.13 -6.62
C MET A 40 -4.86 -1.55 -7.97
N THR A 41 -3.71 -0.97 -8.32
CA THR A 41 -2.93 -1.35 -9.51
C THR A 41 -1.49 -1.61 -9.11
N THR A 42 -0.76 -2.35 -9.94
CA THR A 42 0.67 -2.63 -9.74
C THR A 42 1.51 -1.37 -9.58
N ASP A 43 1.18 -0.31 -10.32
CA ASP A 43 1.87 0.98 -10.19
C ASP A 43 1.65 1.61 -8.81
N ILE A 44 0.39 1.63 -8.32
CA ILE A 44 0.05 2.21 -7.02
C ILE A 44 0.67 1.39 -5.89
N MET A 45 0.66 0.07 -5.99
CA MET A 45 1.28 -0.81 -4.99
C MET A 45 2.80 -0.64 -4.99
N SER A 46 3.43 -0.60 -6.17
CA SER A 46 4.88 -0.39 -6.31
C SER A 46 5.33 0.94 -5.71
N ASP A 47 4.64 2.04 -6.03
CA ASP A 47 4.89 3.36 -5.46
C ASP A 47 4.88 3.30 -3.92
N TRP A 48 3.84 2.70 -3.36
CA TRP A 48 3.67 2.60 -1.90
C TRP A 48 4.76 1.74 -1.25
N LEU A 49 5.13 0.62 -1.86
CA LEU A 49 6.19 -0.26 -1.36
C LEU A 49 7.57 0.43 -1.36
N VAL A 50 7.88 1.21 -2.39
CA VAL A 50 9.12 1.99 -2.46
C VAL A 50 9.15 3.08 -1.38
N GLU A 51 8.04 3.78 -1.16
CA GLU A 51 7.92 4.77 -0.08
C GLU A 51 8.10 4.13 1.29
N LEU A 52 7.49 2.96 1.51
CA LEU A 52 7.62 2.19 2.75
C LEU A 52 9.07 1.73 2.95
N ASP A 53 9.73 1.20 1.93
CA ASP A 53 11.14 0.78 2.00
C ASP A 53 12.06 1.95 2.39
N HIS A 54 11.81 3.12 1.80
CA HIS A 54 12.52 4.35 2.14
C HIS A 54 12.28 4.75 3.61
N LYS A 55 11.07 4.60 4.14
CA LYS A 55 10.74 4.87 5.54
C LYS A 55 11.48 3.91 6.48
N ILE A 56 11.42 2.61 6.22
CA ILE A 56 12.11 1.58 7.00
C ILE A 56 13.64 1.77 6.96
N ARG A 57 14.18 2.15 5.80
CA ARG A 57 15.59 2.51 5.64
C ARG A 57 15.98 3.71 6.50
N LYS A 58 15.17 4.78 6.51
CA LYS A 58 15.41 5.96 7.36
C LYS A 58 15.40 5.61 8.85
N GLN A 59 14.57 4.65 9.25
CA GLN A 59 14.56 4.12 10.61
C GLN A 59 15.76 3.20 10.91
N LYS A 60 16.63 2.92 9.93
CA LYS A 60 17.77 1.99 10.02
C LYS A 60 17.34 0.58 10.40
N ARG A 61 16.17 0.14 9.92
CA ARG A 61 15.60 -1.19 10.18
C ARG A 61 15.60 -2.04 8.91
N LYS A 62 15.37 -3.34 9.10
CA LYS A 62 14.93 -4.27 8.06
C LYS A 62 13.60 -4.88 8.50
N SER A 63 12.71 -5.14 7.56
CA SER A 63 11.40 -5.72 7.85
C SER A 63 11.02 -6.79 6.82
N ILE A 64 10.15 -7.70 7.24
CA ILE A 64 9.49 -8.66 6.36
C ILE A 64 8.05 -8.20 6.21
N LEU A 65 7.55 -8.13 4.99
CA LEU A 65 6.16 -7.82 4.69
C LEU A 65 5.50 -9.04 4.07
N PHE A 66 4.46 -9.54 4.72
CA PHE A 66 3.64 -10.65 4.23
C PHE A 66 2.48 -10.11 3.39
N MET A 67 2.29 -10.65 2.19
CA MET A 67 1.23 -10.24 1.27
C MET A 67 0.52 -11.49 0.69
N HIS A 68 -0.77 -11.41 0.43
CA HIS A 68 -1.41 -12.44 -0.39
C HIS A 68 -0.99 -12.34 -1.85
N ASN A 69 -1.31 -13.35 -2.63
CA ASN A 69 -1.10 -13.31 -4.07
C ASN A 69 -2.25 -12.54 -4.75
N ALA A 70 -1.96 -11.38 -5.35
CA ALA A 70 -2.91 -10.61 -6.14
C ALA A 70 -2.22 -10.05 -7.39
N THR A 71 -3.00 -9.88 -8.46
CA THR A 71 -2.50 -9.36 -9.75
C THR A 71 -1.98 -7.93 -9.68
N SER A 72 -2.32 -7.18 -8.63
CA SER A 72 -1.81 -5.84 -8.37
C SER A 72 -0.48 -5.83 -7.63
N HIS A 73 0.08 -6.98 -7.26
CA HIS A 73 1.37 -7.03 -6.58
C HIS A 73 2.49 -7.15 -7.62
N PRO A 74 3.59 -6.38 -7.46
CA PRO A 74 4.70 -6.45 -8.40
C PRO A 74 5.55 -7.70 -8.14
N ASP A 75 5.86 -8.43 -9.21
CA ASP A 75 6.69 -9.64 -9.13
C ASP A 75 8.19 -9.30 -8.97
N ASP A 76 8.66 -8.22 -9.60
CA ASP A 76 10.10 -7.88 -9.73
C ASP A 76 10.49 -6.55 -9.06
N LEU A 77 9.92 -6.22 -7.90
CA LEU A 77 10.26 -4.98 -7.19
C LEU A 77 11.50 -5.13 -6.30
N ASN A 78 12.59 -4.45 -6.67
CA ASN A 78 13.84 -4.46 -5.91
C ASN A 78 13.80 -3.51 -4.70
N LEU A 79 13.41 -4.04 -3.54
CA LEU A 79 13.44 -3.35 -2.24
C LEU A 79 14.74 -3.67 -1.46
N LYS A 80 15.28 -2.71 -0.70
CA LYS A 80 16.58 -2.86 -0.02
C LYS A 80 16.48 -3.25 1.45
N ASN A 81 15.43 -2.78 2.10
CA ASN A 81 15.22 -2.88 3.54
C ASN A 81 13.96 -3.70 3.87
N ILE A 82 13.09 -3.92 2.89
CA ILE A 82 11.91 -4.77 3.01
C ILE A 82 12.12 -6.06 2.21
N ASN A 83 11.89 -7.20 2.85
CA ASN A 83 11.74 -8.48 2.18
C ASN A 83 10.24 -8.78 1.99
N LEU A 84 9.80 -8.92 0.73
CA LEU A 84 8.43 -9.29 0.41
C LEU A 84 8.28 -10.81 0.45
N VAL A 85 7.30 -11.29 1.20
CA VAL A 85 6.96 -12.71 1.29
C VAL A 85 5.51 -12.90 0.90
N PHE A 86 5.28 -13.60 -0.20
CA PHE A 86 3.93 -13.96 -0.63
C PHE A 86 3.45 -15.20 0.10
N LEU A 87 2.22 -15.12 0.62
CA LEU A 87 1.54 -16.26 1.20
C LEU A 87 1.19 -17.29 0.11
N PRO A 88 1.08 -18.58 0.46
CA PRO A 88 0.71 -19.60 -0.51
C PRO A 88 -0.64 -19.28 -1.19
N PRO A 89 -0.83 -19.68 -2.45
CA PRO A 89 -2.12 -19.53 -3.12
C PRO A 89 -3.21 -20.29 -2.35
N ASN A 90 -4.43 -19.74 -2.34
CA ASN A 90 -5.62 -20.32 -1.71
C ASN A 90 -5.60 -20.45 -0.17
N THR A 91 -4.72 -19.72 0.54
CA THR A 91 -4.74 -19.68 2.02
C THR A 91 -5.43 -18.45 2.60
N THR A 92 -6.05 -17.60 1.76
CA THR A 92 -6.54 -16.27 2.15
C THR A 92 -7.54 -16.33 3.31
N SER A 93 -8.55 -17.20 3.23
CA SER A 93 -9.56 -17.31 4.31
C SER A 93 -9.06 -17.90 5.64
N MET A 94 -7.89 -18.58 5.63
CA MET A 94 -7.35 -19.29 6.79
C MET A 94 -6.21 -18.53 7.47
N LEU A 95 -5.39 -17.81 6.69
CA LEU A 95 -4.17 -17.15 7.15
C LEU A 95 -4.25 -15.63 7.11
N GLN A 96 -5.24 -15.04 6.44
CA GLN A 96 -5.41 -13.60 6.35
C GLN A 96 -6.62 -13.16 7.18
N THR A 97 -6.37 -12.48 8.29
CA THR A 97 -7.41 -11.91 9.17
C THR A 97 -8.05 -10.63 8.62
N LEU A 98 -7.57 -10.14 7.46
CA LEU A 98 -7.99 -8.91 6.79
C LEU A 98 -8.75 -9.17 5.48
N ASP A 99 -9.29 -10.37 5.32
CA ASP A 99 -10.31 -10.71 4.30
C ASP A 99 -11.73 -10.66 4.89
#